data_AF-W1Y8F2-F1
#
_entry.id   AF-W1Y8F2-F1
#
_cell.length_a   1.000
_cell.length_b   1.000
_cell.length_c   1.000
_cell.angle_alpha   90.00
_cell.angle_beta   90.00
_cell.angle_gamma   90.00
#
_symmetry.space_group_name_H-M   'P 1'
#
loop_
_entity.id
_entity.type
_entity.pdbx_description
1 polymer ?
#
loop_
_entity_poly.entity_id
_entity_poly.type
_entity_poly.pdbx_seq_one_letter_code
_entity_poly.pdbx_strand_id
1 'polypeptide(L)'
;GEELAKKIGVPDAGAIGIMTLTPGETAMIAGDLALKAADVHIGFLDRFSGALVIYGSVGAVEEALSQTVSGLGRLLNYTLCEM
;
A
#
# COMPACT_ATOMS: atom_id res chain seq x y z
N GLY A 1 10.89 4.89 -15.09
CA GLY A 1 10.88 4.15 -13.83
C GLY A 1 11.69 4.89 -12.80
N GLU A 2 13.00 4.89 -12.98
CA GLU A 2 14.00 5.47 -12.06
C GLU A 2 13.72 6.92 -11.60
N GLU A 3 13.36 7.83 -12.51
CA GLU A 3 13.05 9.23 -12.11
C GLU A 3 11.84 9.32 -11.18
N LEU A 4 10.81 8.50 -11.43
CA LEU A 4 9.60 8.46 -10.60
C LEU A 4 9.89 7.82 -9.24
N ALA A 5 10.63 6.71 -9.21
CA ALA A 5 11.05 6.06 -7.97
C ALA A 5 11.84 7.01 -7.06
N LYS A 6 12.79 7.77 -7.64
CA LYS A 6 13.54 8.82 -6.93
C LYS A 6 12.64 9.94 -6.39
N LYS A 7 11.63 10.38 -7.16
CA LYS A 7 10.69 11.43 -6.72
C LYS A 7 9.76 10.97 -5.60
N ILE A 8 9.35 9.70 -5.61
CA ILE A 8 8.50 9.10 -4.58
C ILE A 8 9.31 8.73 -3.32
N GLY A 9 10.63 8.53 -3.46
CA GLY A 9 11.52 8.16 -2.35
C GLY A 9 11.58 6.65 -2.10
N VAL A 10 11.32 5.83 -3.12
CA VAL A 10 11.42 4.37 -3.04
C VAL A 10 12.68 3.84 -3.75
N PRO A 11 13.25 2.69 -3.30
CA PRO A 11 14.39 2.09 -3.96
C PRO A 11 14.11 1.75 -5.42
N ASP A 12 15.15 1.83 -6.25
CA ASP A 12 15.05 1.62 -7.68
C ASP A 12 15.20 0.13 -8.04
N ALA A 13 14.24 -0.69 -7.61
CA ALA A 13 14.10 -2.09 -8.03
C ALA A 13 12.76 -2.68 -7.57
N GLY A 14 11.72 -2.58 -8.39
CA GLY A 14 10.47 -3.32 -8.16
C GLY A 14 9.20 -2.66 -8.68
N ALA A 15 8.08 -3.29 -8.38
CA ALA A 15 6.75 -2.70 -8.51
C ALA A 15 6.46 -1.75 -7.35
N ILE A 16 5.54 -0.81 -7.56
CA ILE A 16 5.09 0.17 -6.57
C ILE A 16 3.57 0.01 -6.44
N GLY A 17 3.09 -0.16 -5.20
CA GLY A 17 1.67 -0.10 -4.85
C GLY A 17 1.35 1.23 -4.18
N ILE A 18 0.23 1.84 -4.55
CA ILE A 18 -0.22 3.14 -4.02
C ILE A 18 -1.65 2.99 -3.54
N MET A 19 -1.92 3.40 -2.29
CA MET A 19 -3.27 3.45 -1.72
C MET A 19 -3.57 4.85 -1.19
N THR A 20 -4.81 5.30 -1.41
CA THR A 20 -5.35 6.53 -0.82
C THR A 20 -6.54 6.16 0.06
N LEU A 21 -6.40 6.41 1.36
CA LEU A 21 -7.33 5.91 2.38
C LEU A 21 -7.97 7.07 3.14
N THR A 22 -9.20 6.89 3.61
CA THR A 22 -9.89 7.89 4.44
C THR A 22 -10.63 7.17 5.56
N PRO A 23 -10.47 7.60 6.83
CA PRO A 23 -9.61 8.68 7.34
C PRO A 23 -8.10 8.37 7.23
N GLY A 24 -7.24 9.38 7.41
CA GLY A 24 -5.80 9.27 7.17
C GLY A 24 -5.10 8.21 8.02
N GLU A 25 -5.56 8.00 9.26
CA GLU A 25 -5.02 6.99 10.18
C GLU A 25 -5.16 5.55 9.66
N THR A 26 -6.05 5.31 8.70
CA THR A 26 -6.20 4.01 8.03
C THR A 26 -4.90 3.56 7.37
N ALA A 27 -4.02 4.48 6.96
CA ALA A 27 -2.72 4.14 6.37
C ALA A 27 -1.86 3.27 7.31
N MET A 28 -2.00 3.42 8.63
CA MET A 28 -1.33 2.56 9.61
C MET A 28 -1.85 1.12 9.59
N ILE A 29 -3.17 0.96 9.46
CA ILE A 29 -3.83 -0.36 9.41
C ILE A 29 -3.54 -1.04 8.07
N ALA A 30 -3.63 -0.29 6.97
CA ALA A 30 -3.32 -0.78 5.63
C ALA A 30 -1.84 -1.20 5.52
N GLY A 31 -0.92 -0.44 6.12
CA GLY A 31 0.49 -0.82 6.19
C GLY A 31 0.72 -2.14 6.92
N ASP A 32 0.04 -2.35 8.05
CA ASP A 32 0.10 -3.61 8.81
C ASP A 32 -0.44 -4.81 8.00
N LEU A 33 -1.57 -4.63 7.31
CA LEU A 33 -2.16 -5.66 6.45
C LEU A 33 -1.25 -6.00 5.27
N ALA A 34 -0.73 -5.00 4.56
CA ALA A 34 0.14 -5.18 3.40
C ALA A 34 1.41 -5.97 3.75
N LEU A 35 2.08 -5.60 4.84
CA LEU A 35 3.30 -6.28 5.31
C LEU A 35 3.08 -7.74 5.74
N LYS A 36 1.86 -8.08 6.19
CA LYS A 36 1.50 -9.45 6.59
C LYS A 36 0.99 -10.29 5.41
N ALA A 37 0.54 -9.65 4.34
CA ALA A 37 -0.03 -10.32 3.18
C ALA A 37 1.06 -10.90 2.24
N ALA A 38 2.15 -10.15 2.03
CA ALA A 38 3.19 -10.53 1.09
C ALA A 38 4.55 -9.91 1.45
N ASP A 39 5.60 -10.36 0.75
CA ASP A 39 6.96 -9.82 0.88
C ASP A 39 7.08 -8.44 0.21
N VAL A 40 6.56 -7.42 0.89
CA VAL A 40 6.59 -6.01 0.48
C VAL A 40 7.23 -5.16 1.56
N HIS A 41 7.71 -3.98 1.18
CA HIS A 41 8.26 -2.99 2.08
C HIS A 41 7.47 -1.68 1.99
N ILE A 42 7.39 -0.95 3.10
CA ILE A 42 6.80 0.39 3.13
C ILE A 42 7.84 1.38 2.57
N GLY A 43 7.49 2.05 1.48
CA GLY A 43 8.21 3.21 0.98
C GLY A 43 7.89 4.45 1.80
N PHE A 44 6.59 4.71 1.98
CA PHE A 44 6.11 5.84 2.77
C PHE A 44 4.72 5.56 3.34
N LEU A 45 4.46 6.08 4.54
CA LEU A 45 3.18 5.99 5.24
C LEU A 45 2.82 7.37 5.78
N ASP A 46 1.72 7.92 5.28
CA ASP A 46 1.20 9.23 5.67
C ASP A 46 -0.14 9.12 6.37
N ARG A 47 -0.12 9.23 7.70
CA ARG A 47 -1.35 9.24 8.51
C ARG A 47 -2.14 10.56 8.43
N PHE A 48 -1.60 11.60 7.81
CA PHE A 48 -2.30 12.88 7.64
C PHE A 48 -3.13 12.88 6.35
N SER A 49 -2.53 12.49 5.23
CA SER A 49 -3.24 12.39 3.95
C SER A 49 -3.93 11.05 3.72
N GLY A 50 -3.53 10.00 4.45
CA GLY A 50 -3.98 8.63 4.21
C GLY A 50 -3.28 7.92 3.06
N ALA A 51 -2.16 8.47 2.57
CA ALA A 51 -1.36 7.87 1.52
C ALA A 51 -0.46 6.74 2.08
N LEU A 52 -0.45 5.61 1.39
CA LEU A 52 0.47 4.50 1.63
C LEU A 52 1.14 4.11 0.32
N VAL A 53 2.47 4.03 0.32
CA VAL A 53 3.27 3.54 -0.79
C VAL A 53 4.05 2.31 -0.33
N ILE A 54 3.88 1.20 -1.04
CA ILE A 54 4.62 -0.05 -0.83
C ILE A 54 5.41 -0.41 -2.09
N TYR A 55 6.47 -1.19 -1.93
CA TYR A 55 7.27 -1.68 -3.05
C TYR A 55 7.75 -3.12 -2.82
N GLY A 56 8.02 -3.84 -3.90
CA GLY A 56 8.42 -5.25 -3.89
C GLY A 56 8.40 -5.87 -5.28
N SER A 57 8.36 -7.20 -5.35
CA SER A 57 8.09 -7.88 -6.62
C SER A 57 6.66 -7.61 -7.10
N VAL A 58 6.40 -7.71 -8.41
CA VAL A 58 5.07 -7.44 -8.99
C VAL A 58 3.98 -8.27 -8.28
N GLY A 59 4.19 -9.59 -8.17
CA GLY A 59 3.22 -10.47 -7.51
C GLY A 59 3.05 -10.21 -6.02
N ALA A 60 4.10 -9.81 -5.31
CA ALA A 60 3.99 -9.45 -3.90
C ALA A 60 3.19 -8.16 -3.69
N VAL A 61 3.41 -7.15 -4.54
CA VAL A 61 2.65 -5.88 -4.50
C VAL A 61 1.18 -6.12 -4.86
N GLU A 62 0.91 -6.92 -5.89
CA GLU A 62 -0.45 -7.29 -6.29
C GLU A 62 -1.21 -8.01 -5.17
N GLU A 63 -0.59 -9.03 -4.54
CA GLU A 63 -1.18 -9.73 -3.40
C GLU A 63 -1.40 -8.79 -2.20
N ALA A 64 -0.42 -7.96 -1.88
CA ALA A 64 -0.53 -7.00 -0.78
C ALA A 64 -1.68 -6.01 -0.98
N LEU A 65 -1.88 -5.48 -2.19
CA LEU A 65 -3.00 -4.58 -2.50
C LEU A 65 -4.34 -5.30 -2.37
N SER A 66 -4.49 -6.46 -3.01
CA SER A 66 -5.72 -7.26 -2.99
C SER A 66 -6.15 -7.65 -1.57
N GLN A 67 -5.21 -8.16 -0.77
CA GLN A 67 -5.48 -8.56 0.63
C GLN A 67 -5.77 -7.37 1.52
N THR A 68 -5.10 -6.23 1.30
CA THR A 68 -5.33 -5.04 2.11
C THR A 68 -6.72 -4.45 1.83
N VAL A 69 -7.12 -4.30 0.55
CA VAL A 69 -8.46 -3.83 0.18
C VAL A 69 -9.54 -4.76 0.74
N SER A 70 -9.39 -6.07 0.53
CA SER A 70 -10.32 -7.08 1.05
C SER A 70 -10.37 -7.09 2.59
N GLY A 71 -9.22 -6.93 3.25
CA GLY A 71 -9.09 -6.87 4.70
C GLY A 71 -9.79 -5.65 5.31
N LEU A 72 -9.61 -4.46 4.71
CA LEU A 72 -10.30 -3.24 5.14
C LEU A 72 -11.82 -3.37 5.00
N GLY A 73 -12.29 -3.95 3.89
CA GLY A 73 -13.72 -4.23 3.70
C GLY A 73 -14.27 -5.22 4.73
N ARG A 74 -13.55 -6.31 4.98
CA ARG A 74 -14.00 -7.37 5.90
C ARG A 74 -13.94 -6.98 7.37
N LEU A 75 -12.90 -6.27 7.79
CA LEU A 75 -12.64 -5.97 9.21
C LEU A 75 -13.29 -4.67 9.66
N LEU A 76 -13.35 -3.67 8.76
CA LEU A 76 -13.75 -2.31 9.09
C LEU A 76 -14.94 -1.83 8.26
N ASN A 77 -15.48 -2.66 7.37
CA ASN A 77 -16.63 -2.35 6.51
C ASN A 77 -16.41 -1.10 5.63
N TYR A 78 -15.21 -0.97 5.07
CA TYR A 78 -14.87 0.12 4.15
C TYR A 78 -15.60 -0.05 2.81
N THR A 79 -15.91 1.07 2.18
CA THR A 79 -16.22 1.11 0.74
C THR A 79 -14.93 0.86 -0.03
N LEU A 80 -14.97 -0.08 -0.98
CA LEU A 80 -13.79 -0.55 -1.71
C LEU A 80 -13.75 -0.02 -3.14
N CYS A 81 -12.57 -0.06 -3.74
CA CYS A 81 -12.35 0.14 -5.17
C CYS A 81 -11.81 -1.15 -5.80
N GLU A 82 -11.93 -1.26 -7.12
CA GLU A 82 -11.23 -2.29 -7.90
C GLU A 82 -9.72 -2.05 -7.87
N MET A 83 -8.94 -3.13 -7.99
CA MET A 83 -7.47 -3.09 -8.05
C MET A 83 -6.98 -2.91 -9.49
#